data_AF-A0AAI9TZL5-F1
#
_entry.id   AF-A0AAI9TZL5-F1
#
_cell.length_a   1.000
_cell.length_b   1.000
_cell.length_c   1.000
_cell.angle_alpha   90.00
_cell.angle_beta   90.00
_cell.angle_gamma   90.00
#
_symmetry.space_group_name_H-M   'P 1'
#
loop_
_entity.id
_entity.type
_entity.pdbx_description
1 polymer ?
#
loop_
_entity_poly.entity_id
_entity_poly.type
_entity_poly.pdbx_seq_one_letter_code
_entity_poly.pdbx_strand_id
1 'polypeptide(L)'
;MAHMTNTLATAEQLYKRNSFSSLPADLQDVIFYATQCLTQAAGVLLDLPQSTTAQANVLLARYWLVESPMAGEFSDVSAAALYLVAKMGPVPRSTRDVSNVYAYLLSPASTLFHGEPPDDDLKKRPRPDPTTYYQTEGEYAAFQTRMLAAEARILWALGFDTAVALPHALAVTYLQALDFLGKPRAQVAGRVVAHLNTALLSPQMLYLTHQPNALATAAVYIAAREAGAKMPEVAWWEVFDVEREELGFLVVGMRSLEGWVRGVKETGMLAGGMITRVGIEREARRRAGEGDEEDEIMALMDQKAA
;
A
#
# COMPACT_ATOMS: atom_id res chain seq x y z
N MET A 1 5.92 0.18 -27.16
CA MET A 1 5.24 1.23 -26.39
C MET A 1 4.33 0.69 -25.27
N ALA A 2 3.74 -0.52 -25.40
CA ALA A 2 2.88 -1.11 -24.36
C ALA A 2 3.54 -1.32 -22.98
N HIS A 3 4.87 -1.37 -22.88
CA HIS A 3 5.60 -1.55 -21.62
C HIS A 3 5.89 -0.24 -20.85
N MET A 4 5.50 0.92 -21.40
CA MET A 4 5.81 2.23 -20.81
C MET A 4 4.57 3.01 -20.36
N THR A 5 3.38 2.50 -20.67
CA THR A 5 2.11 3.12 -20.33
C THR A 5 1.26 2.15 -19.53
N ASN A 6 0.41 2.69 -18.67
CA ASN A 6 -0.56 1.93 -17.89
C ASN A 6 -1.98 2.26 -18.36
N THR A 7 -2.87 1.29 -18.24
CA THR A 7 -4.31 1.52 -18.30
C THR A 7 -4.70 2.40 -17.11
N LEU A 8 -5.22 3.60 -17.39
CA LEU A 8 -5.63 4.55 -16.36
C LEU A 8 -7.07 4.29 -15.91
N ALA A 9 -7.34 4.64 -14.66
CA ALA A 9 -8.67 4.60 -14.08
C ALA A 9 -9.58 5.64 -14.75
N THR A 10 -10.80 5.23 -15.10
CA THR A 10 -11.82 6.18 -15.57
C THR A 10 -12.44 6.93 -14.40
N ALA A 11 -13.00 8.12 -14.66
CA ALA A 11 -13.74 8.88 -13.66
C ALA A 11 -14.90 8.07 -13.06
N GLU A 12 -15.54 7.22 -13.86
CA GLU A 12 -16.60 6.32 -13.41
C GLU A 12 -16.08 5.26 -12.43
N GLN A 13 -14.91 4.67 -12.68
CA GLN A 13 -14.30 3.69 -11.76
C GLN A 13 -13.96 4.34 -10.41
N LEU A 14 -13.39 5.56 -10.44
CA LEU A 14 -13.07 6.31 -9.23
C LEU A 14 -14.33 6.70 -8.44
N TYR A 15 -15.39 7.10 -9.15
CA TYR A 15 -16.69 7.38 -8.52
C TYR A 15 -17.30 6.11 -7.91
N LYS A 16 -17.27 5.01 -8.67
CA LYS A 16 -17.83 3.72 -8.23
C LYS A 16 -17.16 3.19 -6.98
N ARG A 17 -15.84 3.32 -6.86
CA ARG A 17 -15.09 2.97 -5.64
C ARG A 17 -15.74 3.53 -4.37
N ASN A 18 -16.11 4.81 -4.41
CA ASN A 18 -16.74 5.47 -3.26
C ASN A 18 -18.21 5.05 -3.02
N SER A 19 -18.88 4.49 -4.04
CA SER A 19 -20.27 4.04 -3.96
C SER A 19 -20.46 2.54 -3.70
N PHE A 20 -19.45 1.71 -3.93
CA PHE A 20 -19.56 0.25 -3.81
C PHE A 20 -19.73 -0.25 -2.38
N SER A 21 -19.14 0.49 -1.43
CA SER A 21 -19.17 0.14 -0.03
C SER A 21 -20.04 1.13 0.73
N SER A 22 -20.84 0.63 1.66
CA SER A 22 -21.51 1.46 2.67
C SER A 22 -20.50 2.10 3.65
N LEU A 23 -19.21 1.75 3.56
CA LEU A 23 -18.18 2.32 4.40
C LEU A 23 -17.92 3.80 4.08
N PRO A 24 -17.82 4.64 5.12
CA PRO A 24 -17.26 5.98 5.01
C PRO A 24 -15.93 6.01 4.23
N ALA A 25 -15.74 7.04 3.40
CA ALA A 25 -14.58 7.17 2.52
C ALA A 25 -13.24 7.18 3.28
N ASP A 26 -13.22 7.76 4.48
CA ASP A 26 -12.03 7.79 5.32
C ASP A 26 -11.63 6.39 5.81
N LEU A 27 -12.59 5.53 6.14
CA LEU A 27 -12.31 4.13 6.46
C LEU A 27 -11.75 3.37 5.25
N GLN A 28 -12.29 3.62 4.05
CA GLN A 28 -11.76 3.02 2.82
C GLN A 28 -10.31 3.45 2.56
N ASP A 29 -9.98 4.71 2.84
CA ASP A 29 -8.62 5.23 2.68
C ASP A 29 -7.65 4.64 3.70
N VAL A 30 -8.09 4.44 4.96
CA VAL A 30 -7.31 3.71 5.98
C VAL A 30 -7.08 2.26 5.57
N ILE A 31 -8.11 1.58 5.05
CA ILE A 31 -7.99 0.21 4.53
C ILE A 31 -6.95 0.14 3.42
N PHE A 32 -7.06 1.07 2.46
CA PHE A 32 -6.13 1.16 1.36
C PHE A 32 -4.70 1.33 1.87
N TYR A 33 -4.44 2.37 2.66
CA TYR A 33 -3.12 2.69 3.18
C TYR A 33 -2.51 1.52 3.96
N ALA A 34 -3.26 0.97 4.92
CA ALA A 34 -2.73 -0.08 5.79
C ALA A 34 -2.36 -1.35 5.03
N THR A 35 -3.17 -1.72 4.04
CA THR A 35 -2.93 -2.90 3.23
C THR A 35 -1.77 -2.69 2.25
N GLN A 36 -1.66 -1.51 1.65
CA GLN A 36 -0.51 -1.16 0.81
C GLN A 36 0.80 -1.23 1.62
N CYS A 37 0.80 -0.74 2.87
CA CYS A 37 1.91 -0.89 3.80
C CYS A 37 2.20 -2.36 4.17
N LEU A 38 1.17 -3.18 4.40
CA LEU A 38 1.33 -4.61 4.64
C LEU A 38 2.00 -5.31 3.44
N THR A 39 1.57 -4.99 2.22
CA THR A 39 2.20 -5.51 0.99
C THR A 39 3.68 -5.12 0.91
N GLN A 40 4.01 -3.86 1.24
CA GLN A 40 5.40 -3.38 1.26
C GLN A 40 6.23 -4.13 2.30
N ALA A 41 5.74 -4.25 3.53
CA ALA A 41 6.43 -4.95 4.62
C ALA A 41 6.66 -6.44 4.28
N ALA A 42 5.65 -7.10 3.70
CA ALA A 42 5.77 -8.48 3.22
C ALA A 42 6.81 -8.62 2.12
N GLY A 43 6.86 -7.67 1.17
CA GLY A 43 7.88 -7.64 0.13
C GLY A 43 9.31 -7.57 0.68
N VAL A 44 9.54 -6.75 1.71
CA VAL A 44 10.84 -6.66 2.38
C VAL A 44 11.21 -7.97 3.08
N LEU A 45 10.30 -8.56 3.87
CA LEU A 45 10.58 -9.79 4.61
C LEU A 45 10.73 -11.02 3.71
N LEU A 46 10.10 -11.02 2.54
CA LEU A 46 10.28 -12.03 1.51
C LEU A 46 11.51 -11.77 0.63
N ASP A 47 12.30 -10.73 0.90
CA ASP A 47 13.46 -10.34 0.10
C ASP A 47 13.10 -10.29 -1.41
N LEU A 48 11.99 -9.60 -1.71
CA LEU A 48 11.51 -9.37 -3.07
C LEU A 48 12.07 -8.04 -3.58
N PRO A 49 12.40 -7.95 -4.89
CA PRO A 49 12.75 -6.68 -5.50
C PRO A 49 11.62 -5.65 -5.31
N GLN A 50 11.98 -4.39 -5.05
CA GLN A 50 10.99 -3.32 -4.88
C GLN A 50 10.07 -3.17 -6.10
N SER A 51 10.55 -3.49 -7.30
CA SER A 51 9.72 -3.52 -8.51
C SER A 51 8.59 -4.54 -8.41
N THR A 52 8.84 -5.75 -7.90
CA THR A 52 7.82 -6.79 -7.69
C THR A 52 6.78 -6.32 -6.68
N THR A 53 7.23 -5.76 -5.55
CA THR A 53 6.34 -5.26 -4.51
C THR A 53 5.50 -4.08 -5.02
N ALA A 54 6.13 -3.11 -5.69
CA ALA A 54 5.43 -1.97 -6.27
C ALA A 54 4.36 -2.38 -7.32
N GLN A 55 4.66 -3.37 -8.16
CA GLN A 55 3.67 -3.92 -9.09
C GLN A 55 2.49 -4.56 -8.35
N ALA A 56 2.75 -5.30 -7.26
CA ALA A 56 1.69 -5.87 -6.43
C ALA A 56 0.79 -4.80 -5.81
N ASN A 57 1.37 -3.72 -5.29
CA ASN A 57 0.63 -2.56 -4.76
C ASN A 57 -0.27 -1.92 -5.84
N VAL A 58 0.22 -1.80 -7.09
CA VAL A 58 -0.59 -1.29 -8.22
C VAL A 58 -1.72 -2.26 -8.60
N LEU A 59 -1.47 -3.57 -8.67
CA LEU A 59 -2.52 -4.55 -8.95
C LEU A 59 -3.59 -4.57 -7.86
N LEU A 60 -3.18 -4.48 -6.59
CA LEU A 60 -4.09 -4.34 -5.46
C LEU A 60 -4.97 -3.08 -5.60
N ALA A 61 -4.35 -1.95 -5.99
CA ALA A 61 -5.10 -0.71 -6.20
C ALA A 61 -6.10 -0.84 -7.36
N ARG A 62 -5.71 -1.48 -8.48
CA ARG A 62 -6.62 -1.75 -9.61
C ARG A 62 -7.78 -2.65 -9.19
N TYR A 63 -7.50 -3.69 -8.41
CA TYR A 63 -8.52 -4.62 -7.91
C TYR A 63 -9.61 -3.88 -7.14
N TRP A 64 -9.23 -2.94 -6.27
CA TRP A 64 -10.17 -2.13 -5.48
C TRP A 64 -10.84 -0.97 -6.21
N LEU A 65 -10.59 -0.80 -7.52
CA LEU A 65 -11.47 0.00 -8.37
C LEU A 65 -12.68 -0.79 -8.88
N VAL A 66 -12.57 -2.11 -8.90
CA VAL A 66 -13.59 -3.01 -9.45
C VAL A 66 -14.39 -3.70 -8.33
N GLU A 67 -13.71 -4.05 -7.23
CA GLU A 67 -14.29 -4.77 -6.11
C GLU A 67 -14.32 -3.93 -4.83
N SER A 68 -15.34 -4.16 -4.01
CA SER A 68 -15.40 -3.57 -2.66
C SER A 68 -14.22 -4.07 -1.81
N PRO A 69 -13.53 -3.19 -1.05
CA PRO A 69 -12.50 -3.60 -0.10
C PRO A 69 -12.99 -4.65 0.91
N MET A 70 -14.30 -4.67 1.21
CA MET A 70 -14.92 -5.60 2.17
C MET A 70 -15.23 -6.99 1.59
N ALA A 71 -14.98 -7.21 0.29
CA ALA A 71 -15.24 -8.50 -0.36
C ALA A 71 -14.33 -9.64 0.15
N GLY A 72 -13.20 -9.33 0.78
CA GLY A 72 -12.26 -10.30 1.33
C GLY A 72 -11.49 -9.72 2.51
N GLU A 73 -10.71 -10.56 3.20
CA GLU A 73 -9.82 -10.09 4.25
C GLU A 73 -8.61 -9.37 3.64
N PHE A 74 -8.22 -8.24 4.23
CA PHE A 74 -7.21 -7.36 3.65
C PHE A 74 -5.85 -8.05 3.54
N SER A 75 -5.49 -8.86 4.53
CA SER A 75 -4.27 -9.66 4.51
C SER A 75 -4.25 -10.71 3.40
N ASP A 76 -5.39 -11.36 3.14
CA ASP A 76 -5.49 -12.41 2.13
C ASP A 76 -5.38 -11.81 0.73
N VAL A 77 -6.01 -10.66 0.48
CA VAL A 77 -5.91 -9.93 -0.79
C VAL A 77 -4.50 -9.40 -1.01
N SER A 78 -3.85 -8.85 0.03
CA SER A 78 -2.45 -8.41 -0.02
C SER A 78 -1.51 -9.57 -0.35
N ALA A 79 -1.67 -10.72 0.32
CA ALA A 79 -0.85 -11.91 0.10
C ALA A 79 -1.02 -12.44 -1.33
N ALA A 80 -2.27 -12.50 -1.80
CA ALA A 80 -2.59 -12.94 -3.14
C ALA A 80 -2.00 -12.02 -4.23
N ALA A 81 -2.11 -10.69 -4.08
CA ALA A 81 -1.54 -9.74 -5.02
C ALA A 81 0.00 -9.86 -5.08
N LEU A 82 0.66 -9.97 -3.92
CA LEU A 82 2.11 -10.13 -3.85
C LEU A 82 2.57 -11.47 -4.44
N TYR A 83 1.89 -12.57 -4.10
CA TYR A 83 2.18 -13.90 -4.63
C TYR A 83 1.99 -13.97 -6.15
N LEU A 84 0.91 -13.36 -6.66
CA LEU A 84 0.60 -13.31 -8.08
C LEU A 84 1.73 -12.65 -8.89
N VAL A 85 2.25 -11.52 -8.42
CA VAL A 85 3.36 -10.84 -9.11
C VAL A 85 4.66 -11.59 -8.91
N ALA A 86 4.95 -12.04 -7.68
CA ALA A 86 6.20 -12.73 -7.37
C ALA A 86 6.36 -14.02 -8.18
N LYS A 87 5.29 -14.83 -8.35
CA LYS A 87 5.35 -16.09 -9.10
C LYS A 87 5.64 -15.90 -10.59
N MET A 88 5.25 -14.76 -11.17
CA MET A 88 5.52 -14.39 -12.56
C MET A 88 6.84 -13.64 -12.72
N GLY A 89 7.40 -13.16 -11.61
CA GLY A 89 8.60 -12.33 -11.57
C GLY A 89 9.90 -13.15 -11.55
N PRO A 90 11.05 -12.46 -11.39
CA PRO A 90 12.36 -13.08 -11.42
C PRO A 90 12.69 -13.90 -10.16
N VAL A 91 11.99 -13.66 -9.05
CA VAL A 91 12.22 -14.30 -7.75
C VAL A 91 10.90 -14.85 -7.21
N PRO A 92 10.43 -16.01 -7.69
CA PRO A 92 9.22 -16.64 -7.18
C PRO A 92 9.40 -17.10 -5.74
N ARG A 93 8.35 -16.95 -4.92
CA ARG A 93 8.32 -17.38 -3.52
C ARG A 93 7.31 -18.50 -3.30
N SER A 94 7.60 -19.42 -2.40
CA SER A 94 6.68 -20.50 -2.09
C SER A 94 5.47 -19.97 -1.32
N THR A 95 4.32 -20.63 -1.44
CA THR A 95 3.13 -20.29 -0.66
C THR A 95 3.39 -20.38 0.84
N ARG A 96 4.32 -21.25 1.26
CA ARG A 96 4.74 -21.39 2.66
C ARG A 96 5.55 -20.21 3.16
N ASP A 97 6.47 -19.67 2.35
CA ASP A 97 7.22 -18.46 2.70
C ASP A 97 6.28 -17.27 2.87
N VAL A 98 5.34 -17.10 1.93
CA VAL A 98 4.30 -16.05 2.01
C VAL A 98 3.47 -16.24 3.28
N SER A 99 3.02 -17.47 3.56
CA SER A 99 2.24 -17.79 4.76
C SER A 99 2.96 -17.43 6.04
N ASN A 100 4.24 -17.80 6.17
CA ASN A 100 5.06 -17.51 7.35
C ASN A 100 5.26 -16.00 7.56
N VAL A 101 5.53 -15.25 6.49
CA VAL A 101 5.72 -13.80 6.55
C VAL A 101 4.42 -13.10 6.96
N TYR A 102 3.28 -13.49 6.41
CA TYR A 102 1.99 -12.94 6.82
C TYR A 102 1.62 -13.36 8.24
N ALA A 103 1.97 -14.57 8.69
CA ALA A 103 1.80 -14.98 10.09
C ALA A 103 2.52 -14.03 11.04
N TYR A 104 3.79 -13.74 10.73
CA TYR A 104 4.60 -12.81 11.52
C TYR A 104 4.03 -11.39 11.48
N LEU A 105 3.71 -10.85 10.29
CA LEU A 105 3.24 -9.46 10.14
C LEU A 105 1.89 -9.20 10.82
N LEU A 106 1.02 -10.22 10.90
CA LEU A 106 -0.28 -10.14 11.58
C LEU A 106 -0.17 -10.46 13.08
N SER A 107 0.94 -11.01 13.54
CA SER A 107 1.14 -11.32 14.95
C SER A 107 1.48 -10.07 15.79
N PRO A 108 1.19 -10.08 17.11
CA PRO A 108 1.59 -8.99 18.02
C PRO A 108 3.11 -8.78 18.13
N ALA A 109 3.89 -9.73 17.63
CA ALA A 109 5.35 -9.66 17.56
C ALA A 109 5.86 -8.71 16.45
N SER A 110 4.99 -8.36 15.50
CA SER A 110 5.31 -7.44 14.42
C SER A 110 5.64 -6.04 14.93
N THR A 111 6.43 -5.30 14.16
CA THR A 111 6.61 -3.84 14.32
C THR A 111 5.67 -3.05 13.42
N LEU A 112 5.01 -3.70 12.48
CA LEU A 112 4.08 -3.05 11.57
C LEU A 112 2.87 -2.56 12.38
N PHE A 113 2.61 -1.25 12.35
CA PHE A 113 1.52 -0.58 13.07
C PHE A 113 1.59 -0.63 14.62
N HIS A 114 2.57 -1.33 15.17
CA HIS A 114 2.90 -1.21 16.60
C HIS A 114 3.89 -0.06 16.76
N GLY A 115 3.46 1.03 17.40
CA GLY A 115 4.26 2.24 17.56
C GLY A 115 5.67 1.94 18.06
N GLU A 116 6.68 2.59 17.48
CA GLU A 116 8.04 2.53 18.01
C GLU A 116 8.03 3.13 19.42
N PRO A 117 8.41 2.38 20.46
CA PRO A 117 8.69 3.00 21.75
C PRO A 117 9.94 3.89 21.60
N PRO A 118 10.13 4.87 22.51
CA PRO A 118 11.34 5.69 22.53
C PRO A 118 12.61 4.81 22.49
N ASP A 119 13.64 5.30 21.81
CA ASP A 119 14.91 4.61 21.46
C ASP A 119 15.58 3.84 22.64
N ASP A 120 15.29 4.23 23.89
CA ASP A 120 15.82 3.64 25.12
C ASP A 120 15.17 2.29 25.51
N ASP A 121 14.03 1.94 24.91
CA ASP A 121 13.27 0.71 25.18
C ASP A 121 13.38 -0.35 24.06
N LEU A 122 13.96 -0.02 22.89
CA LEU A 122 14.23 -0.98 21.82
C LEU A 122 15.16 -2.13 22.27
N LYS A 123 16.06 -1.83 23.22
CA LYS A 123 16.94 -2.83 23.85
C LYS A 123 16.26 -3.67 24.93
N LYS A 124 15.09 -3.23 25.42
CA LYS A 124 14.32 -3.90 26.49
C LYS A 124 13.12 -4.69 25.97
N ARG A 125 12.77 -4.57 24.68
CA ARG A 125 11.69 -5.39 24.11
C ARG A 125 12.13 -6.86 24.19
N PRO A 126 11.37 -7.74 24.87
CA PRO A 126 11.66 -9.17 24.83
C PRO A 126 11.65 -9.61 23.37
N ARG A 127 12.65 -10.39 22.95
CA ARG A 127 12.65 -10.97 21.61
C ARG A 127 11.29 -11.64 21.41
N PRO A 128 10.57 -11.33 20.32
CA PRO A 128 9.27 -11.92 20.10
C PRO A 128 9.41 -13.43 20.12
N ASP A 129 8.62 -14.10 20.95
CA ASP A 129 8.66 -15.54 21.10
C ASP A 129 8.27 -16.18 19.74
N PRO A 130 9.17 -16.92 19.08
CA PRO A 130 8.90 -17.51 17.78
C PRO A 130 7.70 -18.46 17.75
N THR A 131 7.25 -18.94 18.92
CA THR A 131 6.05 -19.77 19.03
C THR A 131 4.75 -19.00 18.75
N THR A 132 4.76 -17.66 18.87
CA THR A 132 3.56 -16.82 18.72
C THR A 132 3.07 -16.68 17.28
N TYR A 133 3.93 -16.95 16.31
CA TYR A 133 3.61 -16.86 14.88
C TYR A 133 3.96 -18.15 14.12
N TYR A 134 4.24 -19.25 14.85
CA TYR A 134 4.41 -20.56 14.24
C TYR A 134 3.06 -21.04 13.71
N GLN A 135 3.03 -21.42 12.43
CA GLN A 135 1.83 -21.96 11.80
C GLN A 135 1.84 -23.48 11.83
N THR A 136 0.73 -24.06 12.29
CA THR A 136 0.45 -25.47 12.11
C THR A 136 0.16 -25.80 10.63
N GLU A 137 0.29 -27.08 10.25
CA GLU A 137 0.00 -27.52 8.88
C GLU A 137 -1.47 -27.24 8.48
N GLY A 138 -2.40 -27.28 9.45
CA GLY A 138 -3.81 -26.95 9.20
C GLY A 138 -4.03 -25.46 8.91
N GLU A 139 -3.39 -24.57 9.68
CA GLU A 139 -3.46 -23.13 9.45
C GLU A 139 -2.82 -22.72 8.12
N TYR A 140 -1.68 -23.34 7.79
CA TYR A 140 -1.03 -23.17 6.49
C TYR A 140 -1.97 -23.60 5.34
N ALA A 141 -2.59 -24.77 5.41
CA ALA A 141 -3.50 -25.26 4.37
C ALA A 141 -4.73 -24.34 4.22
N ALA A 142 -5.26 -23.82 5.32
CA ALA A 142 -6.37 -22.88 5.31
C ALA A 142 -5.95 -21.52 4.69
N PHE A 143 -4.79 -20.98 5.09
CA PHE A 143 -4.23 -19.76 4.51
C PHE A 143 -3.99 -19.89 3.01
N GLN A 144 -3.34 -20.98 2.59
CA GLN A 144 -3.07 -21.25 1.18
C GLN A 144 -4.37 -21.28 0.37
N THR A 145 -5.41 -21.93 0.89
CA THR A 145 -6.72 -21.99 0.23
C THR A 145 -7.33 -20.60 0.05
N ARG A 146 -7.33 -19.76 1.09
CA ARG A 146 -7.87 -18.40 1.02
C ARG A 146 -7.06 -17.50 0.08
N MET A 147 -5.73 -17.59 0.14
CA MET A 147 -4.82 -16.83 -0.72
C MET A 147 -5.01 -17.18 -2.21
N LEU A 148 -5.12 -18.47 -2.55
CA LEU A 148 -5.33 -18.91 -3.94
C LEU A 148 -6.74 -18.52 -4.45
N ALA A 149 -7.76 -18.54 -3.59
CA ALA A 149 -9.09 -18.05 -3.95
C ALA A 149 -9.09 -16.53 -4.22
N ALA A 150 -8.41 -15.74 -3.38
CA ALA A 150 -8.23 -14.31 -3.58
C ALA A 150 -7.42 -14.01 -4.85
N GLU A 151 -6.38 -14.81 -5.15
CA GLU A 151 -5.60 -14.69 -6.39
C GLU A 151 -6.49 -14.88 -7.63
N ALA A 152 -7.31 -15.94 -7.64
CA ALA A 152 -8.24 -16.19 -8.74
C ALA A 152 -9.23 -15.03 -8.91
N ARG A 153 -9.69 -14.44 -7.80
CA ARG A 153 -10.61 -13.29 -7.82
C ARG A 153 -9.96 -12.04 -8.39
N ILE A 154 -8.70 -11.77 -8.06
CA ILE A 154 -7.92 -10.65 -8.61
C ILE A 154 -7.77 -10.82 -10.12
N LEU A 155 -7.35 -12.01 -10.58
CA LEU A 155 -7.18 -12.29 -12.01
C LEU A 155 -8.49 -12.11 -12.79
N TRP A 156 -9.60 -12.61 -12.24
CA TRP A 156 -10.92 -12.46 -12.87
C TRP A 156 -11.35 -11.00 -12.93
N ALA A 157 -11.22 -10.25 -11.83
CA ALA A 157 -11.64 -8.85 -11.75
C ALA A 157 -10.84 -7.95 -12.70
N LEU A 158 -9.55 -8.25 -12.90
CA LEU A 158 -8.66 -7.50 -13.79
C LEU A 158 -8.68 -8.02 -15.22
N GLY A 159 -9.49 -9.02 -15.56
CA GLY A 159 -9.51 -9.62 -16.89
C GLY A 159 -8.14 -10.17 -17.32
N PHE A 160 -7.35 -10.66 -16.37
CA PHE A 160 -5.96 -11.10 -16.54
C PHE A 160 -4.97 -10.01 -16.99
N ASP A 161 -5.33 -8.72 -16.92
CA ASP A 161 -4.39 -7.62 -17.13
C ASP A 161 -3.53 -7.38 -15.86
N THR A 162 -2.41 -8.09 -15.81
CA THR A 162 -1.41 -7.96 -14.74
C THR A 162 -0.23 -7.05 -15.12
N ALA A 163 -0.27 -6.41 -16.29
CA ALA A 163 0.84 -5.62 -16.79
C ALA A 163 0.93 -4.27 -16.06
N VAL A 164 2.08 -3.97 -15.47
CA VAL A 164 2.33 -2.72 -14.74
C VAL A 164 3.68 -2.14 -15.16
N ALA A 165 3.64 -0.96 -15.79
CA ALA A 165 4.79 -0.13 -16.05
C ALA A 165 5.09 0.75 -14.82
N LEU A 166 6.29 0.64 -14.27
CA LEU A 166 6.73 1.43 -13.11
C LEU A 166 7.54 2.68 -13.54
N PRO A 167 7.41 3.80 -12.82
CA PRO A 167 8.09 5.05 -13.14
C PRO A 167 9.59 5.05 -12.80
N HIS A 168 10.08 4.09 -12.01
CA HIS A 168 11.46 4.12 -11.47
C HIS A 168 12.53 4.10 -12.56
N ALA A 169 12.35 3.33 -13.63
CA ALA A 169 13.30 3.29 -14.74
C ALA A 169 13.36 4.64 -15.48
N LEU A 170 12.19 5.24 -15.73
CA LEU A 170 12.09 6.58 -16.33
C LEU A 170 12.73 7.64 -15.45
N ALA A 171 12.49 7.58 -14.13
CA ALA A 171 13.09 8.49 -13.18
C ALA A 171 14.63 8.44 -13.23
N VAL A 172 15.24 7.26 -13.35
CA VAL A 172 16.69 7.13 -13.54
C VAL A 172 17.16 7.81 -14.83
N THR A 173 16.46 7.59 -15.94
CA THR A 173 16.77 8.23 -17.22
C THR A 173 16.64 9.76 -17.16
N TYR A 174 15.58 10.27 -16.53
CA TYR A 174 15.36 11.71 -16.36
C TYR A 174 16.43 12.32 -15.45
N LEU A 175 16.79 11.61 -14.38
CA LEU A 175 17.85 12.05 -13.49
C LEU A 175 19.21 12.15 -14.21
N GLN A 176 19.50 11.23 -15.14
CA GLN A 176 20.70 11.25 -15.97
C GLN A 176 20.68 12.38 -17.00
N ALA A 177 19.52 12.66 -17.59
CA ALA A 177 19.35 13.71 -18.59
C ALA A 177 19.47 15.13 -18.00
N LEU A 178 18.97 15.34 -16.78
CA LEU A 178 18.94 16.66 -16.13
C LEU A 178 20.25 17.04 -15.42
N ASP A 179 21.18 16.09 -15.25
CA ASP A 179 22.48 16.22 -14.59
C ASP A 179 22.50 17.25 -13.44
N PHE A 180 21.80 16.99 -12.32
CA PHE A 180 21.46 17.93 -11.24
C PHE A 180 22.60 18.80 -10.74
N LEU A 181 22.88 19.85 -11.50
CA LEU A 181 23.47 21.16 -11.24
C LEU A 181 24.29 21.27 -9.93
N GLY A 182 25.24 20.33 -9.73
CA GLY A 182 26.20 20.35 -8.64
C GLY A 182 25.79 19.67 -7.31
N LYS A 183 24.77 18.79 -7.28
CA LYS A 183 24.42 17.98 -6.10
C LYS A 183 24.77 16.49 -6.27
N PRO A 184 25.04 15.75 -5.16
CA PRO A 184 25.30 14.32 -5.25
C PRO A 184 24.09 13.56 -5.81
N ARG A 185 24.29 12.88 -6.95
CA ARG A 185 23.22 12.11 -7.64
C ARG A 185 22.56 11.08 -6.73
N ALA A 186 23.32 10.43 -5.85
CA ALA A 186 22.80 9.42 -4.92
C ALA A 186 21.75 9.99 -3.94
N GLN A 187 21.95 11.22 -3.46
CA GLN A 187 21.03 11.85 -2.53
C GLN A 187 19.69 12.18 -3.20
N VAL A 188 19.74 12.76 -4.40
CA VAL A 188 18.53 13.12 -5.18
C VAL A 188 17.81 11.85 -5.63
N ALA A 189 18.53 10.86 -6.17
CA ALA A 189 17.95 9.60 -6.60
C ALA A 189 17.25 8.85 -5.46
N GLY A 190 17.86 8.80 -4.27
CA GLY A 190 17.24 8.20 -3.09
C GLY A 190 15.93 8.89 -2.69
N ARG A 191 15.88 10.22 -2.76
CA ARG A 191 14.65 10.99 -2.50
C ARG A 191 13.58 10.77 -3.57
N VAL A 192 13.97 10.69 -4.84
CA VAL A 192 13.02 10.38 -5.93
C VAL A 192 12.38 9.01 -5.72
N VAL A 193 13.19 7.98 -5.44
CA VAL A 193 12.66 6.63 -5.16
C VAL A 193 11.77 6.63 -3.93
N ALA A 194 12.12 7.39 -2.88
CA ALA A 194 11.27 7.54 -1.70
C ALA A 194 9.89 8.12 -2.08
N HIS A 195 9.83 9.23 -2.81
CA HIS A 195 8.58 9.84 -3.25
C HIS A 195 7.72 8.90 -4.11
N LEU A 196 8.35 8.17 -5.04
CA LEU A 196 7.65 7.17 -5.86
C LEU A 196 7.07 6.03 -5.01
N ASN A 197 7.84 5.50 -4.06
CA ASN A 197 7.37 4.44 -3.18
C ASN A 197 6.26 4.93 -2.23
N THR A 198 6.38 6.16 -1.73
CA THR A 198 5.36 6.80 -0.90
C THR A 198 4.07 7.02 -1.68
N ALA A 199 4.13 7.37 -2.96
CA ALA A 199 2.96 7.55 -3.81
C ALA A 199 2.13 6.26 -4.02
N LEU A 200 2.73 5.06 -3.90
CA LEU A 200 2.00 3.78 -3.93
C LEU A 200 1.02 3.62 -2.75
N LEU A 201 1.33 4.28 -1.62
CA LEU A 201 0.55 4.20 -0.39
C LEU A 201 -0.60 5.23 -0.36
N SER A 202 -0.61 6.18 -1.30
CA SER A 202 -1.56 7.29 -1.28
C SER A 202 -2.98 6.83 -1.66
N PRO A 203 -4.00 7.09 -0.84
CA PRO A 203 -5.40 6.76 -1.17
C PRO A 203 -5.93 7.44 -2.43
N GLN A 204 -5.26 8.52 -2.88
CA GLN A 204 -5.55 9.23 -4.14
C GLN A 204 -5.19 8.42 -5.39
N MET A 205 -4.60 7.21 -5.25
CA MET A 205 -4.31 6.28 -6.35
C MET A 205 -3.55 6.93 -7.52
N LEU A 206 -2.49 7.68 -7.22
CA LEU A 206 -1.71 8.42 -8.24
C LEU A 206 -1.20 7.50 -9.37
N TYR A 207 -0.82 6.27 -9.01
CA TYR A 207 -0.38 5.23 -9.96
C TYR A 207 -1.46 4.74 -10.93
N LEU A 208 -2.72 5.01 -10.66
CA LEU A 208 -3.84 4.62 -11.53
C LEU A 208 -4.41 5.81 -12.31
N THR A 209 -4.13 7.03 -11.88
CA THR A 209 -4.68 8.24 -12.51
C THR A 209 -3.70 8.89 -13.47
N HIS A 210 -2.40 8.66 -13.31
CA HIS A 210 -1.35 9.31 -14.09
C HIS A 210 -0.39 8.30 -14.70
N GLN A 211 0.18 8.65 -15.86
CA GLN A 211 1.15 7.80 -16.54
C GLN A 211 2.52 7.79 -15.82
N PRO A 212 3.34 6.74 -16.01
CA PRO A 212 4.64 6.62 -15.36
C PRO A 212 5.60 7.80 -15.64
N ASN A 213 5.54 8.43 -16.81
CA ASN A 213 6.34 9.61 -17.14
C ASN A 213 5.99 10.80 -16.21
N ALA A 214 4.70 11.06 -16.00
CA ALA A 214 4.23 12.14 -15.13
C ALA A 214 4.62 11.90 -13.67
N LEU A 215 4.47 10.67 -13.18
CA LEU A 215 4.89 10.28 -11.82
C LEU A 215 6.40 10.46 -11.60
N ALA A 216 7.22 10.02 -12.56
CA ALA A 216 8.67 10.18 -12.51
C ALA A 216 9.08 11.66 -12.50
N THR A 217 8.49 12.47 -13.38
CA THR A 217 8.75 13.91 -13.47
C THR A 217 8.38 14.64 -12.18
N ALA A 218 7.22 14.34 -11.59
CA ALA A 218 6.79 14.91 -10.32
C ALA A 218 7.74 14.54 -9.17
N ALA A 219 8.13 13.27 -9.06
CA ALA A 219 9.06 12.84 -8.03
C ALA A 219 10.45 13.51 -8.17
N VAL A 220 10.95 13.64 -9.40
CA VAL A 220 12.19 14.38 -9.70
C VAL A 220 12.07 15.85 -9.30
N TYR A 221 10.96 16.50 -9.65
CA TYR A 221 10.70 17.89 -9.30
C TYR A 221 10.70 18.11 -7.79
N ILE A 222 10.01 17.26 -7.02
CA ILE A 222 9.95 17.36 -5.55
C ILE A 222 11.35 17.15 -4.95
N ALA A 223 12.03 16.08 -5.34
CA ALA A 223 13.36 15.76 -4.83
C ALA A 223 14.39 16.85 -5.13
N ALA A 224 14.34 17.45 -6.33
CA ALA A 224 15.21 18.56 -6.70
C ALA A 224 14.97 19.80 -5.83
N ARG A 225 13.70 20.12 -5.53
CA ARG A 225 13.35 21.22 -4.62
C ARG A 225 13.83 20.97 -3.19
N GLU A 226 13.63 19.77 -2.67
CA GLU A 226 14.07 19.38 -1.32
C GLU A 226 15.60 19.38 -1.19
N ALA A 227 16.32 18.98 -2.25
CA ALA A 227 17.78 19.01 -2.28
C ALA A 227 18.36 20.43 -2.51
N GLY A 228 17.51 21.42 -2.79
CA GLY A 228 17.94 22.77 -3.17
C GLY A 228 18.78 22.78 -4.44
N ALA A 229 18.51 21.86 -5.38
CA ALA A 229 19.15 21.85 -6.69
C ALA A 229 18.63 23.04 -7.50
N LYS A 230 19.52 23.73 -8.22
CA LYS A 230 19.08 24.70 -9.24
C LYS A 230 18.32 23.90 -10.29
N MET A 231 17.14 24.32 -10.68
CA MET A 231 16.38 23.74 -11.78
C MET A 231 16.38 24.71 -12.95
N PRO A 232 16.20 24.24 -14.20
CA PRO A 232 16.00 25.12 -15.33
C PRO A 232 14.86 26.12 -15.08
N GLU A 233 15.03 27.37 -15.50
CA GLU A 233 14.00 28.41 -15.38
C GLU A 233 12.84 28.23 -16.37
N VAL A 234 13.05 27.39 -17.39
CA VAL A 234 12.05 26.99 -18.39
C VAL A 234 11.20 25.82 -17.89
N ALA A 235 10.05 25.60 -18.52
CA ALA A 235 9.13 24.48 -18.25
C ALA A 235 9.72 23.13 -18.71
N TRP A 236 10.82 22.70 -18.08
CA TRP A 236 11.57 21.50 -18.46
C TRP A 236 10.74 20.21 -18.39
N TRP A 237 9.66 20.19 -17.59
CA TRP A 237 8.73 19.07 -17.49
C TRP A 237 7.94 18.82 -18.78
N GLU A 238 7.77 19.83 -19.65
CA GLU A 238 7.13 19.67 -20.95
C GLU A 238 7.92 18.73 -21.88
N VAL A 239 9.25 18.65 -21.70
CA VAL A 239 10.11 17.72 -22.45
C VAL A 239 9.80 16.25 -22.12
N PHE A 240 9.16 16.00 -20.98
CA PHE A 240 8.75 14.67 -20.54
C PHE A 240 7.26 14.40 -20.76
N ASP A 241 6.61 15.19 -21.61
CA ASP A 241 5.17 15.12 -21.93
C ASP A 241 4.28 15.27 -20.68
N VAL A 242 4.60 16.26 -19.83
CA VAL A 242 3.82 16.56 -18.62
C VAL A 242 3.34 18.01 -18.66
N GLU A 243 2.05 18.23 -18.40
CA GLU A 243 1.47 19.57 -18.32
C GLU A 243 1.71 20.22 -16.94
N ARG A 244 1.63 21.55 -16.87
CA ARG A 244 1.87 22.28 -15.61
C ARG A 244 0.84 21.92 -14.54
N GLU A 245 -0.41 21.80 -14.94
CA GLU A 245 -1.56 21.45 -14.10
C GLU A 245 -1.40 20.04 -13.54
N GLU A 246 -1.04 19.08 -14.40
CA GLU A 246 -0.78 17.69 -14.04
C GLU A 246 0.39 17.58 -13.05
N LEU A 247 1.51 18.27 -13.34
CA LEU A 247 2.66 18.32 -12.43
C LEU A 247 2.26 18.92 -11.07
N GLY A 248 1.50 20.02 -11.08
CA GLY A 248 1.03 20.67 -9.85
C GLY A 248 0.18 19.74 -8.99
N PHE A 249 -0.76 19.03 -9.62
CA PHE A 249 -1.60 18.04 -8.94
C PHE A 249 -0.76 16.92 -8.32
N LEU A 250 0.15 16.31 -9.08
CA LEU A 250 0.99 15.22 -8.59
C LEU A 250 1.91 15.65 -7.44
N VAL A 251 2.49 16.84 -7.52
CA VAL A 251 3.35 17.40 -6.46
C VAL A 251 2.57 17.58 -5.15
N VAL A 252 1.36 18.11 -5.22
CA VAL A 252 0.50 18.25 -4.04
C VAL A 252 0.06 16.87 -3.52
N GLY A 253 -0.36 15.98 -4.41
CA GLY A 253 -0.79 14.62 -4.07
C GLY A 253 0.29 13.84 -3.34
N MET A 254 1.52 13.81 -3.87
CA MET A 254 2.66 13.11 -3.24
C MET A 254 3.00 13.69 -1.86
N ARG A 255 2.95 15.01 -1.68
CA ARG A 255 3.27 15.67 -0.39
C ARG A 255 2.14 15.59 0.63
N SER A 256 0.89 15.47 0.19
CA SER A 256 -0.28 15.45 1.07
C SER A 256 -0.36 14.22 1.98
N LEU A 257 0.27 13.11 1.56
CA LEU A 257 0.17 11.84 2.27
C LEU A 257 0.76 11.90 3.68
N GLU A 258 1.89 12.57 3.88
CA GLU A 258 2.52 12.68 5.20
C GLU A 258 1.59 13.33 6.23
N GLY A 259 0.93 14.43 5.84
CA GLY A 259 -0.04 15.13 6.68
C GLY A 259 -1.25 14.26 7.01
N TRP A 260 -1.76 13.53 6.01
CA TRP A 260 -2.90 12.62 6.19
C TRP A 260 -2.55 11.45 7.12
N VAL A 261 -1.39 10.80 6.92
CA VAL A 261 -0.94 9.67 7.76
C VAL A 261 -0.77 10.11 9.21
N ARG A 262 -0.25 11.31 9.47
CA ARG A 262 -0.16 11.84 10.83
C ARG A 262 -1.55 11.96 11.47
N GLY A 263 -2.53 12.48 10.74
CA GLY A 263 -3.91 12.56 11.21
C GLY A 263 -4.50 11.17 11.52
N VAL A 264 -4.26 10.17 10.67
CA VAL A 264 -4.72 8.78 10.90
C VAL A 264 -4.03 8.15 12.10
N LYS A 265 -2.76 8.48 12.38
CA LYS A 265 -2.07 8.00 13.58
C LYS A 265 -2.65 8.63 14.85
N GLU A 266 -3.03 9.90 14.80
CA GLU A 266 -3.67 10.61 15.91
C GLU A 266 -5.05 10.05 16.28
N THR A 267 -5.79 9.48 15.32
CA THR A 267 -7.07 8.78 15.61
C THR A 267 -6.88 7.41 16.28
N GLY A 268 -5.66 6.87 16.32
CA GLY A 268 -5.35 5.58 16.94
C GLY A 268 -5.79 4.35 16.13
N MET A 269 -6.38 4.52 14.94
CA MET A 269 -6.89 3.41 14.12
C MET A 269 -5.83 2.41 13.70
N LEU A 270 -4.57 2.83 13.65
CA LEU A 270 -3.42 2.01 13.29
C LEU A 270 -2.56 1.62 14.50
N ALA A 271 -3.00 1.81 15.76
CA ALA A 271 -2.15 1.54 16.93
C ALA A 271 -2.19 0.08 17.41
N GLY A 272 -3.20 -0.69 16.99
CA GLY A 272 -3.48 -2.05 17.46
C GLY A 272 -2.88 -3.19 16.63
N GLY A 273 -2.06 -2.89 15.63
CA GLY A 273 -1.58 -3.85 14.63
C GLY A 273 -2.31 -3.74 13.30
N MET A 274 -2.21 -4.77 12.45
CA MET A 274 -2.86 -4.76 11.15
C MET A 274 -4.39 -4.74 11.31
N ILE A 275 -5.03 -3.84 10.58
CA ILE A 275 -6.49 -3.76 10.53
C ILE A 275 -7.07 -5.05 9.94
N THR A 276 -8.22 -5.46 10.47
CA THR A 276 -8.96 -6.63 9.99
C THR A 276 -10.35 -6.20 9.50
N ARG A 277 -10.96 -7.01 8.64
CA ARG A 277 -12.32 -6.74 8.16
C ARG A 277 -13.30 -6.57 9.32
N VAL A 278 -13.26 -7.47 10.31
CA VAL A 278 -14.11 -7.42 11.51
C VAL A 278 -13.86 -6.17 12.34
N GLY A 279 -12.60 -5.72 12.46
CA GLY A 279 -12.25 -4.48 13.15
C GLY A 279 -12.86 -3.25 12.49
N ILE A 280 -12.83 -3.18 11.15
CA ILE A 280 -13.46 -2.11 10.37
C ILE A 280 -14.99 -2.15 10.49
N GLU A 281 -15.61 -3.34 10.44
CA GLU A 281 -17.06 -3.48 10.62
C GLU A 281 -17.50 -2.97 11.99
N ARG A 282 -16.77 -3.32 13.05
CA ARG A 282 -17.04 -2.83 14.41
C ARG A 282 -16.91 -1.32 14.49
N GLU A 283 -15.85 -0.75 13.92
CA GLU A 283 -15.64 0.70 13.91
C GLU A 283 -16.72 1.43 13.09
N ALA A 284 -17.15 0.86 11.96
CA ALA A 284 -18.24 1.41 11.16
C ALA A 284 -19.58 1.42 11.92
N ARG A 285 -19.92 0.33 12.63
CA ARG A 285 -21.12 0.26 13.49
C ARG A 285 -21.05 1.22 14.66
N ARG A 286 -19.90 1.33 15.32
CA ARG A 286 -19.66 2.29 16.41
C ARG A 286 -19.94 3.72 15.96
N ARG A 287 -19.52 4.09 14.73
CA ARG A 287 -19.79 5.40 14.15
C ARG A 287 -21.25 5.60 13.71
N ALA A 288 -21.94 4.52 13.34
CA ALA A 288 -23.36 4.55 13.03
C ALA A 288 -24.26 4.67 14.29
N GLY A 289 -23.70 4.52 15.49
CA GLY A 289 -24.45 4.58 16.75
C GLY A 289 -25.18 3.28 17.09
N GLU A 290 -24.84 2.17 16.44
CA GLU A 290 -25.48 0.85 16.62
C GLU A 290 -24.74 -0.03 17.65
N GLY A 291 -23.71 0.50 18.33
CA GLY A 291 -22.73 -0.29 19.08
C GLY A 291 -23.09 -0.64 20.53
N ASP A 292 -23.99 0.10 21.18
CA ASP A 292 -24.14 -0.02 22.64
C ASP A 292 -25.10 -1.15 23.08
N GLU A 293 -26.07 -1.56 22.25
CA GLU A 293 -27.08 -2.53 22.70
C GLU A 293 -26.63 -4.00 22.63
N GLU A 294 -25.92 -4.42 21.58
CA GLU A 294 -25.52 -5.84 21.42
C GLU A 294 -24.23 -6.21 22.17
N ASP A 295 -23.26 -5.29 22.30
CA ASP A 295 -22.04 -5.55 23.07
C ASP A 295 -22.35 -5.62 24.57
N GLU A 296 -23.34 -4.84 25.05
CA GLU A 296 -23.90 -4.99 26.40
C GLU A 296 -24.64 -6.33 26.56
N ILE A 297 -25.42 -6.75 25.57
CA ILE A 297 -26.13 -8.04 25.58
C ILE A 297 -25.16 -9.23 25.56
N MET A 298 -24.09 -9.19 24.74
CA MET A 298 -23.07 -10.26 24.73
C MET A 298 -22.28 -10.31 26.03
N ALA A 299 -21.89 -9.16 26.59
CA ALA A 299 -21.24 -9.11 27.91
C ALA A 299 -22.15 -9.66 29.02
N LEU A 300 -23.46 -9.41 28.95
CA LEU A 300 -24.47 -9.96 29.86
C LEU A 300 -24.70 -11.46 29.68
N MET A 301 -24.53 -11.99 28.46
CA MET A 301 -24.65 -13.43 28.19
C MET A 301 -23.41 -14.20 28.68
N ASP A 302 -22.21 -13.65 28.50
CA ASP A 302 -20.97 -14.24 29.02
C ASP A 302 -20.91 -14.23 30.56
N GLN A 303 -21.46 -13.19 31.21
CA GLN A 303 -21.60 -13.17 32.67
C GLN A 303 -22.64 -14.16 33.23
N LYS A 304 -23.62 -14.58 32.42
CA LYS A 304 -24.62 -15.59 32.80
C LYS A 304 -24.19 -17.02 32.49
N ALA A 305 -23.13 -17.20 31.70
CA ALA A 305 -22.57 -18.49 31.33
C ALA A 305 -21.39 -18.93 32.23
N ALA A 306 -20.91 -18.05 33.12
CA ALA A 306 -19.95 -18.32 34.19
C ALA A 306 -20.65 -18.65 35.51
#